data_AF-A0A1Q7RNQ9-F1
#
_entry.id   AF-A0A1Q7RNQ9-F1
#
_cell.length_a   1.000
_cell.length_b   1.000
_cell.length_c   1.000
_cell.angle_alpha   90.00
_cell.angle_beta   90.00
_cell.angle_gamma   90.00
#
_symmetry.space_group_name_H-M   'P 1'
#
loop_
_entity.id
_entity.type
_entity.pdbx_description
1 polymer ?
#
loop_
_entity_poly.entity_id
_entity_poly.type
_entity_poly.pdbx_seq_one_letter_code
_entity_poly.pdbx_strand_id
1 'polypeptide(L)'
;MDEIIAREEDLQGYFESGCKPRERWGVGLEYERAGVFRDSGRVVPFEGPASVETILNTLVRTGGWSPLMEGGRVIGLARGDTRITLEPGAQMELSGAVHRGLGSMREELTAYLAAVEETSRPHGIAWLGIGLQPFTPLDEIGFIPKKRYAIMRDYLPRRGSLAHAMMKQTCGIQVNLDYASEVDAADKLRTAMGLSPLITALYANSPITDGRLNGFMSYRAWI
;
A
#
# COMPACT_ATOMS: atom_id res chain seq x y z
N MET A 1 4.00 14.48 23.80
CA MET A 1 2.78 14.11 24.55
C MET A 1 1.67 14.24 23.55
N ASP A 2 1.01 13.15 23.21
CA ASP A 2 -0.16 13.21 22.33
C ASP A 2 -1.24 14.02 23.06
N GLU A 3 -1.78 15.04 22.40
CA GLU A 3 -2.81 15.92 22.98
C GLU A 3 -4.09 15.12 23.21
N ILE A 4 -4.70 15.28 24.39
CA ILE A 4 -5.95 14.58 24.72
C ILE A 4 -7.07 15.24 23.90
N ILE A 5 -7.71 14.47 23.04
CA ILE A 5 -8.94 14.88 22.34
C ILE A 5 -10.07 14.93 23.38
N ALA A 6 -10.52 16.13 23.73
CA ALA A 6 -11.52 16.35 24.77
C ALA A 6 -12.84 16.93 24.24
N ARG A 7 -12.81 17.55 23.07
CA ARG A 7 -13.97 18.22 22.43
C ARG A 7 -13.92 18.09 20.92
N GLU A 8 -15.04 18.40 20.26
CA GLU A 8 -15.18 18.27 18.80
C GLU A 8 -14.20 19.19 18.05
N GLU A 9 -13.91 20.38 18.59
CA GLU A 9 -12.99 21.34 18.00
C GLU A 9 -11.55 20.79 17.93
N ASP A 10 -11.17 19.87 18.81
CA ASP A 10 -9.86 19.23 18.75
C ASP A 10 -9.78 18.29 17.52
N LEU A 11 -10.91 17.67 17.13
CA LEU A 11 -11.00 16.86 15.91
C LEU A 11 -10.94 17.73 14.66
N GLN A 12 -11.64 18.87 14.66
CA GLN A 12 -11.61 19.82 13.54
C GLN A 12 -10.21 20.44 13.39
N GLY A 13 -9.61 20.86 14.50
CA GLY A 13 -8.27 21.44 14.56
C GLY A 13 -7.19 20.51 14.03
N TYR A 14 -7.35 19.18 14.16
CA TYR A 14 -6.45 18.21 13.52
C TYR A 14 -6.42 18.37 11.99
N PHE A 15 -7.58 18.51 11.34
CA PHE A 15 -7.64 18.74 9.88
C PHE A 15 -7.17 20.15 9.51
N GLU A 16 -7.52 21.17 10.29
CA GLU A 16 -7.05 22.54 10.05
C GLU A 16 -5.52 22.64 10.11
N SER A 17 -4.88 21.90 11.02
CA SER A 17 -3.41 21.84 11.13
C SER A 17 -2.73 21.28 9.87
N GLY A 18 -3.47 20.53 9.04
CA GLY A 18 -3.02 20.01 7.76
C GLY A 18 -3.06 21.04 6.61
N CYS A 19 -3.69 22.20 6.81
CA CYS A 19 -3.80 23.23 5.79
C CYS A 19 -2.42 23.84 5.47
N LYS A 20 -2.11 23.92 4.17
CA LYS A 20 -0.84 24.44 3.66
C LYS A 20 -1.07 25.53 2.62
N PRO A 21 -0.31 26.63 2.63
CA PRO A 21 -0.33 27.58 1.51
C PRO A 21 0.15 26.89 0.23
N ARG A 22 -0.31 27.36 -0.93
CA ARG A 22 -0.11 26.68 -2.23
C ARG A 22 1.37 26.45 -2.56
N GLU A 23 2.24 27.37 -2.15
CA GLU A 23 3.69 27.29 -2.35
C GLU A 23 4.32 26.15 -1.53
N ARG A 24 3.60 25.59 -0.57
CA ARG A 24 3.99 24.44 0.25
C ARG A 24 3.36 23.12 -0.19
N TRP A 25 2.50 23.11 -1.21
CA TRP A 25 1.88 21.89 -1.70
C TRP A 25 2.88 20.96 -2.37
N GLY A 26 2.72 19.65 -2.13
CA GLY A 26 3.35 18.59 -2.87
C GLY A 26 2.38 17.46 -3.17
N VAL A 27 2.93 16.38 -3.72
CA VAL A 27 2.21 15.15 -4.04
C VAL A 27 2.98 13.99 -3.44
N GLY A 28 2.29 13.17 -2.64
CA GLY A 28 2.78 11.87 -2.18
C GLY A 28 2.27 10.75 -3.07
N LEU A 29 3.04 9.68 -3.18
CA LEU A 29 2.67 8.47 -3.90
C LEU A 29 2.70 7.29 -2.93
N GLU A 30 1.61 6.52 -2.93
CA GLU A 30 1.59 5.18 -2.35
C GLU A 30 1.43 4.15 -3.45
N TYR A 31 2.25 3.10 -3.43
CA TYR A 31 2.24 2.08 -4.47
C TYR A 31 2.47 0.69 -3.89
N GLU A 32 1.42 -0.13 -3.94
CA GLU A 32 1.40 -1.51 -3.47
C GLU A 32 1.70 -2.48 -4.61
N ARG A 33 2.47 -3.53 -4.32
CA ARG A 33 2.72 -4.64 -5.25
C ARG A 33 2.60 -5.98 -4.57
N ALA A 34 2.05 -6.95 -5.29
CA ALA A 34 1.96 -8.33 -4.84
C ALA A 34 3.25 -9.10 -5.18
N GLY A 35 3.92 -9.65 -4.17
CA GLY A 35 5.06 -10.54 -4.36
C GLY A 35 4.62 -11.93 -4.81
N VAL A 36 5.26 -12.46 -5.85
CA VAL A 36 5.04 -13.84 -6.35
C VAL A 36 6.34 -14.58 -6.61
N PHE A 37 6.33 -15.90 -6.46
CA PHE A 37 7.41 -16.74 -6.97
C PHE A 37 7.33 -16.85 -8.49
N ARG A 38 8.49 -16.70 -9.17
CA ARG A 38 8.58 -16.65 -10.64
C ARG A 38 8.22 -17.97 -11.32
N ASP A 39 8.41 -19.10 -10.65
CA ASP A 39 8.17 -20.44 -11.18
C ASP A 39 6.69 -20.84 -11.17
N SER A 40 5.92 -20.31 -10.23
CA SER A 40 4.59 -20.80 -9.89
C SER A 40 3.52 -19.70 -9.87
N GLY A 41 3.92 -18.43 -9.79
CA GLY A 41 3.00 -17.30 -9.61
C GLY A 41 2.36 -17.24 -8.23
N ARG A 42 2.72 -18.17 -7.33
CA ARG A 42 2.18 -18.24 -5.97
C ARG A 42 2.67 -17.06 -5.15
N VAL A 43 1.83 -16.58 -4.22
CA VAL A 43 2.14 -15.47 -3.33
C VAL A 43 3.42 -15.74 -2.54
N VAL A 44 4.23 -14.70 -2.32
CA VAL A 44 5.36 -14.76 -1.40
C VAL A 44 4.85 -14.64 0.04
N PRO A 45 5.16 -15.59 0.94
CA PRO A 45 4.73 -15.49 2.32
C PRO A 45 5.49 -14.38 3.06
N PHE A 46 4.96 -13.98 4.22
CA PHE A 46 5.65 -13.04 5.10
C PHE A 46 7.00 -13.57 5.57
N GLU A 47 7.07 -14.86 5.93
CA GLU A 47 8.24 -15.47 6.58
C GLU A 47 8.79 -16.68 5.83
N GLY A 48 10.05 -17.03 6.14
CA GLY A 48 10.79 -18.14 5.55
C GLY A 48 12.00 -17.72 4.72
N PRO A 49 12.75 -18.67 4.15
CA PRO A 49 14.01 -18.39 3.45
C PRO A 49 13.87 -17.51 2.20
N ALA A 50 12.74 -17.60 1.51
CA ALA A 50 12.36 -16.73 0.40
C ALA A 50 11.00 -16.12 0.75
N SER A 51 11.03 -14.93 1.37
CA SER A 51 9.88 -14.31 2.00
C SER A 51 9.99 -12.79 2.00
N VAL A 52 8.88 -12.10 2.26
CA VAL A 52 8.86 -10.64 2.32
C VAL A 52 9.77 -10.12 3.44
N GLU A 53 9.77 -10.76 4.62
CA GLU A 53 10.66 -10.38 5.72
C GLU A 53 12.14 -10.59 5.37
N THR A 54 12.48 -11.63 4.60
CA THR A 54 13.86 -11.82 4.10
C THR A 54 14.27 -10.68 3.16
N ILE A 55 13.37 -10.21 2.28
CA ILE A 55 13.64 -9.05 1.42
C ILE A 55 13.85 -7.79 2.25
N LEU A 56 12.97 -7.51 3.23
CA LEU A 56 13.09 -6.34 4.10
C LEU A 56 14.42 -6.34 4.88
N ASN A 57 14.77 -7.47 5.49
CA ASN A 57 16.04 -7.60 6.21
C ASN A 57 17.26 -7.43 5.30
N THR A 58 17.16 -7.84 4.04
CA THR A 58 18.25 -7.64 3.08
C THR A 58 18.39 -6.16 2.72
N LEU A 59 17.28 -5.46 2.48
CA LEU A 59 17.28 -4.00 2.25
C LEU A 59 17.85 -3.22 3.45
N VAL A 60 17.64 -3.66 4.69
CA VAL A 60 18.30 -3.08 5.88
C VAL A 60 19.82 -3.21 5.77
N ARG A 61 20.32 -4.39 5.40
CA ARG A 61 21.77 -4.65 5.31
C ARG A 61 22.46 -3.93 4.15
N THR A 62 21.76 -3.74 3.02
CA THR A 62 22.39 -3.28 1.77
C THR A 62 21.97 -1.88 1.32
N GLY A 63 20.83 -1.37 1.80
CA GLY A 63 20.17 -0.19 1.21
C GLY A 63 20.03 1.02 2.12
N GLY A 64 20.65 1.02 3.30
CA GLY A 64 20.58 2.13 4.27
C GLY A 64 19.19 2.33 4.89
N TRP A 65 18.37 1.27 4.91
CA TRP A 65 17.04 1.29 5.49
C TRP A 65 17.10 1.00 6.99
N SER A 66 16.32 1.76 7.77
CA SER A 66 16.10 1.49 9.19
C SER A 66 14.87 0.58 9.36
N PRO A 67 14.96 -0.49 10.18
CA PRO A 67 13.84 -1.40 10.37
C PRO A 67 12.73 -0.78 11.24
N LEU A 68 11.48 -0.98 10.84
CA LEU A 68 10.30 -0.76 11.66
C LEU A 68 9.85 -2.11 12.23
N MET A 69 9.89 -2.24 13.56
CA MET A 69 9.70 -3.51 14.26
C MET A 69 8.35 -3.57 14.96
N GLU A 70 7.69 -4.73 14.88
CA GLU A 70 6.53 -5.07 15.71
C GLU A 70 6.64 -6.53 16.11
N GLY A 71 6.49 -6.83 17.42
CA GLY A 71 6.57 -8.21 17.90
C GLY A 71 7.91 -8.91 17.61
N GLY A 72 9.01 -8.16 17.51
CA GLY A 72 10.34 -8.71 17.19
C GLY A 72 10.55 -9.05 15.71
N ARG A 73 9.61 -8.69 14.83
CA ARG A 73 9.66 -8.94 13.38
C ARG A 73 9.80 -7.62 12.62
N VAL A 74 10.48 -7.64 11.47
CA VAL A 74 10.58 -6.46 10.58
C VAL A 74 9.29 -6.40 9.76
N ILE A 75 8.46 -5.38 10.01
CA ILE A 75 7.14 -5.21 9.36
C ILE A 75 7.09 -4.01 8.41
N GLY A 76 8.22 -3.32 8.26
CA GLY A 76 8.37 -2.15 7.40
C GLY A 76 9.76 -1.56 7.54
N LEU A 77 10.07 -0.56 6.73
CA LEU A 77 11.36 0.12 6.68
C LEU A 77 11.15 1.64 6.57
N ALA A 78 12.13 2.40 7.03
CA ALA A 78 12.18 3.85 6.85
C ALA A 78 13.54 4.30 6.32
N ARG A 79 13.54 5.30 5.42
CA ARG A 79 14.73 5.96 4.92
C ARG A 79 14.40 7.41 4.55
N GLY A 80 14.80 8.35 5.39
CA GLY A 80 14.34 9.73 5.28
C GLY A 80 12.82 9.80 5.43
N ASP A 81 12.15 10.49 4.51
CA ASP A 81 10.69 10.63 4.48
C ASP A 81 9.99 9.47 3.74
N THR A 82 10.75 8.52 3.18
CA THR A 82 10.23 7.35 2.48
C THR A 82 10.04 6.19 3.44
N ARG A 83 8.93 5.46 3.31
CA ARG A 83 8.66 4.23 4.06
C ARG A 83 8.35 3.07 3.13
N ILE A 84 8.71 1.88 3.59
CA ILE A 84 8.18 0.62 3.06
C ILE A 84 7.27 0.03 4.13
N THR A 85 6.04 -0.25 3.76
CA THR A 85 5.00 -0.80 4.63
C THR A 85 4.48 -2.11 4.03
N LEU A 86 3.80 -2.90 4.86
CA LEU A 86 3.18 -4.15 4.45
C LEU A 86 1.67 -4.13 4.72
N GLU A 87 0.93 -4.51 3.69
CA GLU A 87 -0.50 -4.78 3.74
C GLU A 87 -0.79 -6.18 4.32
N PRO A 88 -2.04 -6.49 4.71
CA PRO A 88 -2.36 -7.69 5.47
C PRO A 88 -1.89 -9.01 4.85
N GLY A 89 -1.92 -9.13 3.52
CA GLY A 89 -1.46 -10.28 2.75
C GLY A 89 0.03 -10.27 2.38
N ALA A 90 0.83 -9.41 3.03
CA ALA A 90 2.24 -9.17 2.74
C ALA A 90 2.50 -8.47 1.39
N GLN A 91 1.51 -7.78 0.82
CA GLN A 91 1.75 -6.86 -0.29
C GLN A 91 2.71 -5.77 0.19
N MET A 92 3.72 -5.45 -0.62
CA MET A 92 4.72 -4.46 -0.26
C MET A 92 4.32 -3.11 -0.83
N GLU A 93 4.27 -2.11 0.04
CA GLU A 93 3.90 -0.74 -0.29
C GLU A 93 5.12 0.17 -0.17
N LEU A 94 5.30 1.04 -1.16
CA LEU A 94 6.07 2.26 -1.03
C LEU A 94 5.14 3.37 -0.55
N SER A 95 5.42 3.98 0.59
CA SER A 95 4.86 5.28 0.98
C SER A 95 5.96 6.32 0.76
N GLY A 96 5.86 7.01 -0.38
CA GLY A 96 6.89 7.92 -0.89
C GLY A 96 6.98 9.23 -0.13
N ALA A 97 8.11 9.92 -0.29
CA ALA A 97 8.27 11.28 0.20
C ALA A 97 7.29 12.24 -0.50
N VAL A 98 7.10 13.43 0.08
CA VAL A 98 6.29 14.48 -0.55
C VAL A 98 7.14 15.19 -1.61
N HIS A 99 6.71 15.12 -2.88
CA HIS A 99 7.42 15.71 -4.00
C HIS A 99 6.76 16.98 -4.52
N ARG A 100 7.55 17.90 -5.08
CA ARG A 100 7.03 19.12 -5.74
C ARG A 100 6.76 18.94 -7.24
N GLY A 101 7.24 17.85 -7.81
CA GLY A 101 7.04 17.54 -9.22
C GLY A 101 7.08 16.04 -9.48
N LEU A 102 6.47 15.63 -10.60
CA LEU A 102 6.37 14.22 -10.98
C LEU A 102 7.73 13.60 -11.35
N GLY A 103 8.71 14.41 -11.76
CA GLY A 103 10.06 13.95 -12.08
C GLY A 103 10.77 13.31 -10.90
N SER A 104 10.84 14.02 -9.77
CA SER A 104 11.49 13.51 -8.54
C SER A 104 10.72 12.34 -7.92
N MET A 105 9.39 12.37 -8.00
CA MET A 105 8.55 11.23 -7.59
C MET A 105 8.84 9.98 -8.43
N ARG A 106 8.95 10.13 -9.75
CA ARG A 106 9.30 9.03 -10.65
C ARG A 106 10.69 8.48 -10.34
N GLU A 107 11.66 9.35 -10.04
CA GLU A 107 13.03 8.94 -9.67
C GLU A 107 13.03 8.11 -8.38
N GLU A 108 12.31 8.55 -7.33
CA GLU A 108 12.14 7.79 -6.09
C GLU A 108 11.49 6.43 -6.37
N LEU A 109 10.36 6.42 -7.08
CA LEU A 109 9.66 5.19 -7.44
C LEU A 109 10.60 4.24 -8.19
N THR A 110 11.28 4.72 -9.23
CA THR A 110 12.18 3.87 -10.05
C THR A 110 13.32 3.28 -9.23
N ALA A 111 13.94 4.08 -8.35
CA ALA A 111 14.99 3.60 -7.45
C ALA A 111 14.47 2.55 -6.46
N TYR A 112 13.27 2.75 -5.90
CA TYR A 112 12.61 1.78 -5.04
C TYR A 112 12.31 0.46 -5.78
N LEU A 113 11.73 0.54 -6.99
CA LEU A 113 11.41 -0.63 -7.80
C LEU A 113 12.67 -1.45 -8.11
N ALA A 114 13.74 -0.78 -8.53
CA ALA A 114 15.02 -1.40 -8.84
C ALA A 114 15.64 -2.11 -7.61
N ALA A 115 15.70 -1.42 -6.47
CA ALA A 115 16.28 -1.98 -5.24
C ALA A 115 15.51 -3.22 -4.75
N VAL A 116 14.17 -3.17 -4.78
CA VAL A 116 13.33 -4.30 -4.40
C VAL A 116 13.51 -5.46 -5.38
N GLU A 117 13.53 -5.20 -6.69
CA GLU A 117 13.71 -6.25 -7.70
C GLU A 117 15.09 -6.90 -7.62
N GLU A 118 16.16 -6.12 -7.50
CA GLU A 118 17.53 -6.61 -7.35
C GLU A 118 17.67 -7.51 -6.12
N THR A 119 17.13 -7.06 -4.98
CA THR A 119 17.13 -7.84 -3.73
C THR A 119 16.32 -9.13 -3.84
N SER A 120 15.25 -9.12 -4.64
CA SER A 120 14.31 -10.25 -4.76
C SER A 120 14.74 -11.31 -5.77
N ARG A 121 15.59 -10.95 -6.74
CA ARG A 121 16.00 -11.81 -7.85
C ARG A 121 16.67 -13.12 -7.38
N PRO A 122 17.60 -13.14 -6.41
CA PRO A 122 18.22 -14.39 -5.94
C PRO A 122 17.24 -15.36 -5.27
N HIS A 123 16.11 -14.85 -4.78
CA HIS A 123 15.06 -15.64 -4.13
C HIS A 123 13.98 -16.14 -5.11
N GLY A 124 14.15 -15.88 -6.41
CA GLY A 124 13.15 -16.26 -7.42
C GLY A 124 11.84 -15.47 -7.29
N ILE A 125 11.87 -14.28 -6.69
CA ILE A 125 10.69 -13.45 -6.44
C ILE A 125 10.53 -12.39 -7.53
N ALA A 126 9.28 -12.13 -7.93
CA ALA A 126 8.85 -11.02 -8.77
C ALA A 126 7.75 -10.22 -8.07
N TRP A 127 7.60 -8.95 -8.43
CA TRP A 127 6.61 -8.05 -7.84
C TRP A 127 5.66 -7.56 -8.92
N LEU A 128 4.38 -7.89 -8.79
CA LEU A 128 3.36 -7.56 -9.77
C LEU A 128 2.70 -6.23 -9.45
N GLY A 129 2.66 -5.33 -10.43
CA GLY A 129 1.80 -4.12 -10.42
C GLY A 129 0.41 -4.46 -10.95
N ILE A 130 -0.37 -5.20 -10.17
CA ILE A 130 -1.71 -5.67 -10.52
C ILE A 130 -2.68 -5.38 -9.38
N GLY A 131 -3.94 -5.06 -9.68
CA GLY A 131 -4.91 -4.68 -8.66
C GLY A 131 -5.37 -5.83 -7.76
N LEU A 132 -5.15 -7.09 -8.15
CA LEU A 132 -5.52 -8.28 -7.41
C LEU A 132 -4.49 -9.39 -7.62
N GLN A 133 -4.12 -10.12 -6.56
CA GLN A 133 -3.31 -11.33 -6.67
C GLN A 133 -4.03 -12.35 -7.60
N PRO A 134 -3.43 -12.72 -8.76
CA PRO A 134 -4.14 -13.44 -9.81
C PRO A 134 -4.22 -14.97 -9.64
N PHE A 135 -3.36 -15.62 -8.86
CA PHE A 135 -3.14 -17.06 -8.87
C PHE A 135 -3.38 -17.78 -7.55
N THR A 136 -3.17 -17.12 -6.41
CA THR A 136 -3.23 -17.80 -5.10
C THR A 136 -4.62 -17.67 -4.48
N PRO A 137 -5.28 -18.80 -4.15
CA PRO A 137 -6.54 -18.80 -3.42
C PRO A 137 -6.47 -18.00 -2.13
N LEU A 138 -7.57 -17.32 -1.79
CA LEU A 138 -7.64 -16.41 -0.65
C LEU A 138 -7.27 -17.09 0.68
N ASP A 139 -7.72 -18.31 0.90
CA ASP A 139 -7.49 -19.10 2.11
C ASP A 139 -6.02 -19.54 2.27
N GLU A 140 -5.27 -19.62 1.17
CA GLU A 140 -3.85 -19.96 1.17
C GLU A 140 -2.91 -18.77 1.43
N ILE A 141 -3.42 -17.53 1.41
CA ILE A 141 -2.62 -16.34 1.71
C ILE A 141 -2.56 -16.15 3.24
N GLY A 142 -1.38 -15.94 3.81
CA GLY A 142 -1.23 -15.66 5.25
C GLY A 142 -1.62 -14.23 5.63
N PHE A 143 -1.80 -13.98 6.93
CA PHE A 143 -1.78 -12.62 7.48
C PHE A 143 -0.39 -12.31 8.03
N ILE A 144 0.10 -11.09 7.82
CA ILE A 144 1.34 -10.64 8.48
C ILE A 144 1.09 -10.43 9.99
N PRO A 145 2.11 -10.57 10.85
CA PRO A 145 1.95 -10.54 12.31
C PRO A 145 1.84 -9.11 12.89
N LYS A 146 0.92 -8.29 12.39
CA LYS A 146 0.59 -6.96 12.94
C LYS A 146 -0.67 -7.03 13.80
N LYS A 147 -0.62 -6.48 15.01
CA LYS A 147 -1.75 -6.51 15.98
C LYS A 147 -3.02 -5.89 15.40
N ARG A 148 -2.88 -4.76 14.68
CA ARG A 148 -3.96 -4.10 13.94
C ARG A 148 -4.72 -5.07 13.04
N TYR A 149 -4.00 -5.90 12.28
CA TYR A 149 -4.61 -6.80 11.31
C TYR A 149 -5.29 -8.00 11.95
N ALA A 150 -4.85 -8.44 13.13
CA ALA A 150 -5.58 -9.46 13.89
C ALA A 150 -6.99 -8.96 14.26
N ILE A 151 -7.11 -7.71 14.72
CA ILE A 151 -8.42 -7.09 15.02
C ILE A 151 -9.28 -6.99 13.76
N MET A 152 -8.71 -6.47 12.67
CA MET A 152 -9.45 -6.30 11.40
C MET A 152 -9.90 -7.63 10.80
N ARG A 153 -9.05 -8.67 10.86
CA ARG A 153 -9.36 -10.03 10.40
C ARG A 153 -10.62 -10.56 11.06
N ASP A 154 -10.78 -10.34 12.36
CA ASP A 154 -11.89 -10.88 13.15
C ASP A 154 -13.17 -10.03 13.04
N TYR A 155 -13.02 -8.73 12.79
CA TYR A 155 -14.14 -7.78 12.74
C TYR A 155 -14.73 -7.58 11.33
N LEU A 156 -13.90 -7.32 10.32
CA LEU A 156 -14.37 -6.86 9.01
C LEU A 156 -15.28 -7.86 8.26
N PRO A 157 -15.09 -9.20 8.35
CA PRO A 157 -16.02 -10.15 7.74
C PRO A 157 -17.47 -10.03 8.24
N ARG A 158 -17.69 -9.46 9.43
CA ARG A 158 -19.02 -9.17 9.97
C ARG A 158 -19.73 -8.01 9.25
N ARG A 159 -18.99 -7.26 8.42
CA ARG A 159 -19.48 -6.08 7.68
C ARG A 159 -19.50 -6.29 6.16
N GLY A 160 -18.84 -7.33 5.64
CA GLY A 160 -18.85 -7.67 4.23
C GLY A 160 -18.06 -8.95 3.93
N SER A 161 -18.56 -9.77 3.01
CA SER A 161 -17.97 -11.08 2.66
C SER A 161 -16.63 -10.97 1.93
N LEU A 162 -16.37 -9.85 1.25
CA LEU A 162 -15.13 -9.62 0.48
C LEU A 162 -14.00 -8.96 1.30
N ALA A 163 -14.21 -8.74 2.61
CA ALA A 163 -13.26 -8.06 3.48
C ALA A 163 -11.86 -8.68 3.48
N HIS A 164 -11.76 -10.02 3.54
CA HIS A 164 -10.47 -10.69 3.51
C HIS A 164 -9.81 -10.62 2.13
N ALA A 165 -10.59 -10.63 1.04
CA ALA A 165 -10.05 -10.44 -0.31
C ALA A 165 -9.44 -9.05 -0.45
N MET A 166 -10.16 -8.01 0.01
CA MET A 166 -9.63 -6.64 0.08
C MET A 166 -8.29 -6.61 0.82
N MET A 167 -8.26 -7.15 2.04
CA MET A 167 -7.07 -7.12 2.89
C MET A 167 -5.88 -7.88 2.31
N LYS A 168 -6.10 -9.04 1.70
CA LYS A 168 -5.03 -10.01 1.40
C LYS A 168 -4.63 -10.08 -0.06
N GLN A 169 -5.52 -9.72 -0.97
CA GLN A 169 -5.32 -9.91 -2.40
C GLN A 169 -5.21 -8.61 -3.18
N THR A 170 -5.74 -7.49 -2.67
CA THR A 170 -5.75 -6.25 -3.45
C THR A 170 -4.44 -5.49 -3.34
N CYS A 171 -4.10 -4.75 -4.40
CA CYS A 171 -3.06 -3.73 -4.41
C CYS A 171 -3.60 -2.43 -5.04
N GLY A 172 -3.16 -1.30 -4.53
CA GLY A 172 -3.49 0.04 -5.02
C GLY A 172 -2.29 0.87 -5.48
N ILE A 173 -2.61 1.89 -6.27
CA ILE A 173 -1.81 3.10 -6.40
C ILE A 173 -2.66 4.25 -5.90
N GLN A 174 -2.08 5.09 -5.03
CA GLN A 174 -2.79 6.18 -4.38
C GLN A 174 -1.93 7.44 -4.46
N VAL A 175 -2.58 8.60 -4.60
CA VAL A 175 -1.91 9.90 -4.60
C VAL A 175 -2.45 10.74 -3.47
N ASN A 176 -1.52 11.31 -2.70
CA ASN A 176 -1.83 12.16 -1.56
C ASN A 176 -1.64 13.63 -1.98
N LEU A 177 -2.68 14.44 -1.78
CA LEU A 177 -2.72 15.84 -2.21
C LEU A 177 -2.96 16.76 -1.01
N ASP A 178 -2.22 17.87 -0.96
CA ASP A 178 -2.40 18.91 0.05
C ASP A 178 -3.63 19.79 -0.22
N TYR A 179 -4.11 20.48 0.81
CA TYR A 179 -5.21 21.46 0.75
C TYR A 179 -4.86 22.73 1.52
N ALA A 180 -5.48 23.86 1.15
CA ALA A 180 -5.22 25.16 1.76
C ALA A 180 -6.26 25.58 2.81
N SER A 181 -7.46 25.01 2.77
CA SER A 181 -8.56 25.29 3.69
C SER A 181 -9.60 24.17 3.63
N GLU A 182 -10.58 24.20 4.53
CA GLU A 182 -11.74 23.30 4.48
C GLU A 182 -12.48 23.39 3.14
N VAL A 183 -12.68 24.61 2.62
CA VAL A 183 -13.36 24.83 1.34
C VAL A 183 -12.59 24.18 0.18
N ASP A 184 -11.28 24.41 0.11
CA ASP A 184 -10.42 23.80 -0.92
C ASP A 184 -10.37 22.26 -0.79
N ALA A 185 -10.32 21.73 0.44
CA ALA A 185 -10.39 20.29 0.69
C ALA A 185 -11.71 19.69 0.22
N ALA A 186 -12.84 20.34 0.54
CA ALA A 186 -14.16 19.89 0.14
C ALA A 186 -14.33 19.88 -1.39
N ASP A 187 -13.84 20.90 -2.08
CA ASP A 187 -13.92 20.98 -3.55
C ASP A 187 -13.04 19.93 -4.24
N LYS A 188 -11.83 19.69 -3.72
CA LYS A 188 -10.96 18.60 -4.17
C LYS A 188 -11.60 17.24 -3.95
N LEU A 189 -12.20 17.01 -2.79
CA LEU A 189 -12.87 15.75 -2.47
C LEU A 189 -14.06 15.50 -3.39
N ARG A 190 -14.94 16.49 -3.59
CA ARG A 190 -16.07 16.39 -4.52
C ARG A 190 -15.61 16.07 -5.93
N THR A 191 -14.56 16.76 -6.40
CA THR A 191 -13.97 16.53 -7.73
C THR A 191 -13.40 15.11 -7.84
N ALA A 192 -12.59 14.68 -6.86
CA ALA A 192 -11.98 13.36 -6.86
C ALA A 192 -13.03 12.24 -6.81
N MET A 193 -14.07 12.39 -5.98
CA MET A 193 -15.18 11.45 -5.91
C MET A 193 -15.94 11.36 -7.23
N GLY A 194 -16.24 12.50 -7.87
CA GLY A 194 -16.90 12.54 -9.17
C GLY A 194 -16.10 11.88 -10.30
N LEU A 195 -14.77 12.00 -10.27
CA LEU A 195 -13.86 11.40 -11.26
C LEU A 195 -13.48 9.95 -10.95
N SER A 196 -13.70 9.47 -9.73
CA SER A 196 -13.23 8.15 -9.27
C SER A 196 -13.66 6.97 -10.19
N PRO A 197 -14.90 6.89 -10.70
CA PRO A 197 -15.28 5.83 -11.64
C PRO A 197 -14.51 5.87 -12.96
N LEU A 198 -14.24 7.08 -13.49
CA LEU A 198 -13.46 7.25 -14.72
C LEU A 198 -12.00 6.81 -14.53
N ILE A 199 -11.39 7.22 -13.41
CA ILE A 199 -10.02 6.81 -13.07
C ILE A 199 -9.96 5.29 -12.87
N THR A 200 -10.97 4.70 -12.21
CA THR A 200 -11.06 3.24 -12.03
C THR A 200 -11.15 2.51 -13.37
N ALA A 201 -11.91 3.04 -14.34
CA ALA A 201 -12.01 2.45 -15.68
C ALA A 201 -10.68 2.57 -16.45
N LEU A 202 -10.00 3.72 -16.38
CA LEU A 202 -8.71 3.95 -17.05
C LEU A 202 -7.60 3.03 -16.53
N TYR A 203 -7.62 2.70 -15.24
CA TYR A 203 -6.60 1.88 -14.57
C TYR A 203 -7.10 0.48 -14.18
N ALA A 204 -8.19 0.00 -14.81
CA ALA A 204 -8.74 -1.32 -14.53
C ALA A 204 -7.72 -2.43 -14.84
N ASN A 205 -7.27 -3.14 -13.80
CA ASN A 205 -6.16 -4.08 -13.90
C ASN A 205 -6.29 -5.24 -12.90
N SER A 206 -7.47 -5.87 -12.81
CA SER A 206 -7.66 -7.08 -11.98
C SER A 206 -8.69 -8.07 -12.55
N PRO A 207 -8.48 -8.59 -13.78
CA PRO A 207 -9.43 -9.49 -14.43
C PRO A 207 -9.26 -10.97 -14.10
N ILE A 208 -8.28 -11.36 -13.28
CA ILE A 208 -7.95 -12.75 -12.97
C ILE A 208 -8.08 -13.00 -11.47
N THR A 209 -8.72 -14.10 -11.10
CA THR A 209 -8.80 -14.62 -9.73
C THR A 209 -8.59 -16.14 -9.80
N ASP A 210 -7.73 -16.68 -8.93
CA ASP A 210 -7.40 -18.12 -8.85
C ASP A 210 -7.04 -18.74 -10.20
N GLY A 211 -6.29 -17.98 -11.01
CA GLY A 211 -5.81 -18.38 -12.35
C GLY A 211 -6.86 -18.33 -13.46
N ARG A 212 -8.07 -17.82 -13.20
CA ARG A 212 -9.17 -17.75 -14.18
C ARG A 212 -9.70 -16.33 -14.34
N LEU A 213 -10.23 -16.04 -15.52
CA LEU A 213 -10.95 -14.78 -15.74
C LEU A 213 -12.16 -14.70 -14.81
N ASN A 214 -12.29 -13.60 -14.08
CA ASN A 214 -13.35 -13.38 -13.09
C ASN A 214 -14.57 -12.62 -13.66
N GLY A 215 -14.51 -12.19 -14.91
CA GLY A 215 -15.60 -11.46 -15.59
C GLY A 215 -15.60 -9.94 -15.37
N PHE A 216 -14.62 -9.40 -14.63
CA PHE A 216 -14.45 -7.96 -14.39
C PHE A 216 -13.22 -7.43 -15.11
N MET A 217 -13.22 -6.15 -15.47
CA MET A 217 -11.98 -5.45 -15.83
C MET A 217 -11.20 -5.06 -14.56
N SER A 218 -11.93 -4.67 -13.51
CA SER A 218 -11.38 -4.37 -12.18
C SER A 218 -12.20 -5.06 -11.09
N TYR A 219 -11.85 -6.30 -10.75
CA TYR A 219 -12.47 -6.96 -9.59
C TYR A 219 -12.07 -6.29 -8.28
N ARG A 220 -10.91 -5.64 -8.23
CA ARG A 220 -10.48 -4.80 -7.10
C ARG A 220 -11.48 -3.71 -6.76
N ALA A 221 -12.10 -3.09 -7.76
CA ALA A 221 -13.10 -2.03 -7.54
C ALA A 221 -14.48 -2.57 -7.19
N TRP A 222 -14.73 -3.85 -7.48
CA TRP A 222 -15.95 -4.55 -7.07
C TRP A 222 -15.90 -5.01 -5.61
N ILE A 223 -14.72 -5.45 -5.16
CA ILE A 223 -14.39 -5.76 -3.77
C ILE A 223 -14.52 -4.52 -2.88
#